data_AF-A0AAP5QPQ9-F1
#
_entry.id   AF-A0AAP5QPQ9-F1
#
_cell.length_a   1.000
_cell.length_b   1.000
_cell.length_c   1.000
_cell.angle_alpha   90.00
_cell.angle_beta   90.00
_cell.angle_gamma   90.00
#
_symmetry.space_group_name_H-M   'P 1'
#
loop_
_entity.id
_entity.type
_entity.pdbx_description
1 polymer ?
#
loop_
_entity_poly.entity_id
_entity_poly.type
_entity_poly.pdbx_seq_one_letter_code
_entity_poly.pdbx_strand_id
1 'polypeptide(L)'
;MKQLSVSKNAFDAYINYFKRNIDMKISSLYNEDFVFTTNDKYLSFTFLDKVALVTVNNNEIIEEITLLSYEYFITDNFIKEIMNLTCLPPRLKRYKKMGTLRFKQELIENFQLGNFCSEGENKILWTAYNIRFQLNNDSMRLENLKL
;
A
#
# COMPACT_ATOMS: atom_id res chain seq x y z
N MET A 1 13.03 1.56 36.56
CA MET A 1 13.44 2.79 35.83
C MET A 1 12.58 3.94 36.32
N LYS A 2 13.16 5.11 36.59
CA LYS A 2 12.40 6.32 36.95
C LYS A 2 11.86 6.97 35.68
N GLN A 3 10.54 7.19 35.60
CA GLN A 3 9.91 7.89 34.49
C GLN A 3 9.77 9.36 34.85
N LEU A 4 10.37 10.26 34.06
CA LEU A 4 10.27 11.71 34.23
C LEU A 4 9.18 12.26 33.31
N SER A 5 8.52 13.35 33.72
CA SER A 5 7.62 14.11 32.85
C SER A 5 8.41 14.99 31.87
N VAL A 6 7.85 15.21 30.68
CA VAL A 6 8.48 16.00 29.61
C VAL A 6 7.74 17.34 29.48
N SER A 7 8.48 18.45 29.51
CA SER A 7 7.92 19.79 29.28
C SER A 7 7.73 20.07 27.79
N LYS A 8 6.81 20.97 27.44
CA LYS A 8 6.58 21.41 26.05
C LYS A 8 7.86 21.96 25.41
N ASN A 9 8.64 22.76 26.13
CA ASN A 9 9.89 23.33 25.62
C ASN A 9 10.91 22.25 25.24
N ALA A 10 11.03 21.19 26.05
CA ALA A 10 11.93 20.08 25.74
C ALA A 10 11.44 19.28 24.52
N PHE A 11 10.12 19.09 24.39
CA PHE A 11 9.51 18.45 23.22
C PHE A 11 9.76 19.26 21.94
N ASP A 12 9.46 20.56 21.95
CA ASP A 12 9.63 21.44 20.77
C ASP A 12 11.11 21.52 20.35
N ALA A 13 12.04 21.62 21.31
CA ALA A 13 13.48 21.60 21.04
C ALA A 13 13.93 20.29 20.37
N TYR A 14 13.39 19.16 20.83
CA TYR A 14 13.67 17.85 20.23
C TYR A 14 13.15 17.75 18.80
N ILE A 15 11.89 18.13 18.56
CA ILE A 15 11.30 18.12 17.21
C ILE A 15 12.11 19.01 16.25
N ASN A 16 12.48 20.21 16.69
CA ASN A 16 13.30 21.11 15.88
C ASN A 16 14.68 20.53 15.57
N TYR A 17 15.33 19.88 16.54
CA TYR A 17 16.62 19.21 16.34
C TYR A 17 16.53 18.10 15.28
N PHE A 18 15.42 17.34 15.26
CA PHE A 18 15.22 16.24 14.32
C PHE A 18 14.46 16.62 13.04
N LYS A 19 14.05 17.88 12.88
CA LYS A 19 13.17 18.34 11.78
C LYS A 19 13.64 17.86 10.41
N ARG A 20 14.92 18.07 10.08
CA ARG A 20 15.48 17.65 8.78
C ARG A 20 15.37 16.14 8.55
N ASN A 21 15.60 15.33 9.59
CA ASN A 21 15.48 13.88 9.48
C ASN A 21 14.01 13.45 9.34
N ILE A 22 13.08 14.18 9.97
CA ILE A 22 11.64 13.98 9.81
C ILE A 22 11.23 14.30 8.37
N ASP A 23 11.64 15.45 7.84
CA ASP A 23 11.34 15.87 6.45
C ASP A 23 11.86 14.86 5.43
N MET A 24 13.10 14.38 5.59
CA MET A 24 13.68 13.35 4.74
C MET A 24 12.89 12.03 4.81
N LYS A 25 12.49 11.60 6.01
CA LYS A 25 11.70 10.38 6.18
C LYS A 25 10.31 10.50 5.56
N ILE A 26 9.65 11.65 5.74
CA ILE A 26 8.36 11.96 5.09
C ILE A 26 8.51 11.88 3.57
N SER A 27 9.54 12.52 3.02
CA SER A 27 9.79 12.52 1.58
C SER A 27 10.05 11.11 1.05
N SER A 28 10.75 10.27 1.81
CA SER A 28 11.02 8.87 1.42
C SER A 28 9.79 7.96 1.42
N LEU A 29 8.64 8.42 1.95
CA LEU A 29 7.39 7.67 1.86
C LEU A 29 6.70 7.84 0.52
N TYR A 30 7.11 8.80 -0.31
CA TYR A 30 6.62 8.89 -1.67
C TYR A 30 7.20 7.76 -2.51
N ASN A 31 6.33 6.94 -3.07
CA ASN A 31 6.65 5.84 -3.97
C ASN A 31 6.16 6.18 -5.39
N GLU A 32 7.09 6.50 -6.27
CA GLU A 32 6.83 6.85 -7.67
C GLU A 32 6.30 5.68 -8.50
N ASP A 33 6.65 4.45 -8.12
CA ASP A 33 6.20 3.23 -8.82
C ASP A 33 4.71 2.91 -8.58
N PHE A 34 4.09 3.58 -7.61
CA PHE A 34 2.72 3.31 -7.20
C PHE A 34 1.92 4.58 -6.93
N VAL A 35 1.78 5.37 -7.99
CA VAL A 35 1.04 6.64 -8.00
C VAL A 35 -0.25 6.51 -8.80
N PHE A 36 -1.33 7.03 -8.25
CA PHE A 36 -2.59 7.23 -8.96
C PHE A 36 -2.97 8.71 -8.97
N THR A 37 -3.41 9.19 -10.12
CA THR A 37 -3.83 10.58 -10.29
C THR A 37 -5.34 10.69 -10.08
N THR A 38 -5.75 11.62 -9.22
CA THR A 38 -7.16 11.97 -9.01
C THR A 38 -7.32 13.48 -9.08
N ASN A 39 -8.04 13.97 -10.09
CA ASN A 39 -8.22 15.41 -10.34
C ASN A 39 -6.90 16.18 -10.36
N ASP A 40 -6.61 16.91 -9.27
CA ASP A 40 -5.44 17.80 -9.05
C ASP A 40 -4.45 17.27 -7.99
N LYS A 41 -4.53 15.97 -7.68
CA LYS A 41 -3.72 15.33 -6.66
C LYS A 41 -3.14 14.00 -7.13
N TYR A 42 -1.95 13.70 -6.62
CA TYR A 42 -1.30 12.42 -6.73
C TYR A 42 -1.47 11.68 -5.41
N LEU A 43 -1.92 10.43 -5.51
CA LEU A 43 -2.05 9.50 -4.40
C LEU A 43 -0.94 8.46 -4.56
N SER A 44 0.08 8.53 -3.73
CA SER A 44 1.21 7.59 -3.73
C SER A 44 1.06 6.58 -2.59
N PHE A 45 1.24 5.31 -2.89
CA PHE A 45 1.07 4.22 -1.93
C PHE A 45 2.39 3.52 -1.66
N THR A 46 2.75 3.44 -0.38
CA THR A 46 3.95 2.75 0.10
C THR A 46 3.55 1.61 1.02
N PHE A 47 4.01 0.40 0.67
CA PHE A 47 3.59 -0.85 1.32
C PHE A 47 4.61 -1.27 2.38
N LEU A 48 4.41 -0.81 3.63
CA LEU A 48 5.21 -1.19 4.80
C LEU A 48 4.42 -2.20 5.66
N ASP A 49 4.62 -2.20 6.98
CA ASP A 49 3.75 -2.91 7.94
C ASP A 49 2.28 -2.46 7.85
N LYS A 50 2.09 -1.18 7.52
CA LYS A 50 0.83 -0.57 7.10
C LYS A 50 1.02 0.03 5.71
N VAL A 51 -0.09 0.33 5.05
CA VAL A 51 -0.04 1.08 3.79
C VAL A 51 0.04 2.57 4.14
N ALA A 52 1.12 3.23 3.76
CA ALA A 52 1.21 4.67 3.82
C ALA A 52 0.66 5.26 2.51
N LEU A 53 -0.40 6.05 2.63
CA LEU A 53 -0.94 6.87 1.55
C LEU A 53 -0.38 8.28 1.70
N VAL A 54 0.37 8.72 0.70
CA VAL A 54 0.93 10.06 0.61
C VAL A 54 0.17 10.85 -0.44
N THR A 55 -0.47 11.94 -0.02
CA THR A 55 -1.18 12.86 -0.91
C THR A 55 -0.24 14.00 -1.31
N VAL A 56 -0.02 14.16 -2.61
CA VAL A 56 0.85 15.19 -3.18
C VAL A 56 0.04 16.07 -4.12
N ASN A 57 0.21 17.39 -4.05
CA ASN A 57 -0.46 18.32 -4.95
C ASN A 57 0.34 18.55 -6.26
N ASN A 58 -0.22 19.33 -7.18
CA ASN A 58 0.40 19.66 -8.47
C ASN A 58 1.75 20.39 -8.37
N ASN A 59 2.10 20.95 -7.22
CA ASN A 59 3.40 21.60 -6.98
C ASN A 59 4.43 20.65 -6.35
N GLU A 60 4.17 19.34 -6.37
CA GLU A 60 5.03 18.30 -5.79
C GLU A 60 5.21 18.44 -4.26
N ILE A 61 4.23 19.03 -3.58
CA ILE A 61 4.24 19.18 -2.12
C ILE A 61 3.39 18.07 -1.50
N ILE A 62 3.99 17.32 -0.57
CA ILE A 62 3.28 16.36 0.29
C ILE A 62 2.36 17.16 1.24
N GLU A 63 1.05 16.98 1.10
CA GLU A 63 0.05 17.66 1.92
C GLU A 63 -0.37 16.80 3.13
N GLU A 64 -0.45 15.48 2.94
CA GLU A 64 -0.97 14.56 3.94
C GLU A 64 -0.29 13.19 3.85
N ILE A 65 -0.13 12.55 5.01
CA ILE A 65 0.23 11.14 5.13
C ILE A 65 -0.85 10.44 5.96
N THR A 66 -1.50 9.45 5.36
CA THR A 66 -2.50 8.61 6.03
C THR A 66 -1.97 7.18 6.16
N LEU A 67 -2.04 6.59 7.35
CA LEU A 67 -1.69 5.19 7.57
C LEU A 67 -2.93 4.30 7.53
N LEU A 68 -2.99 3.44 6.53
CA LEU A 68 -4.13 2.56 6.24
C LEU A 68 -3.79 1.11 6.57
N SER A 69 -4.82 0.36 6.97
CA SER A 69 -4.71 -1.10 7.06
C SER A 69 -4.75 -1.71 5.67
N TYR A 70 -4.04 -2.83 5.47
CA TYR A 70 -4.19 -3.64 4.26
C TYR A 70 -5.62 -4.10 4.02
N GLU A 71 -6.45 -4.20 5.06
CA GLU A 71 -7.87 -4.53 4.97
C GLU A 71 -8.68 -3.55 4.10
N TYR A 72 -8.22 -2.31 4.00
CA TYR A 72 -8.85 -1.30 3.16
C TYR A 72 -8.71 -1.63 1.67
N PHE A 73 -7.54 -2.14 1.27
CA PHE A 73 -7.22 -2.49 -0.11
C PHE A 73 -7.54 -3.94 -0.45
N ILE A 74 -7.15 -4.86 0.43
CA ILE A 74 -7.24 -6.31 0.29
C ILE A 74 -8.44 -6.80 1.10
N THR A 75 -9.63 -6.53 0.58
CA THR A 75 -10.87 -6.97 1.23
C THR A 75 -11.01 -8.50 1.16
N ASP A 76 -11.76 -9.08 2.10
CA ASP A 76 -12.03 -10.53 2.05
C ASP A 76 -12.78 -10.95 0.78
N ASN A 77 -13.61 -10.07 0.23
CA ASN A 77 -14.27 -10.31 -1.05
C ASN A 77 -13.26 -10.38 -2.20
N PHE A 78 -12.29 -9.46 -2.25
CA PHE A 78 -11.21 -9.50 -3.23
C PHE A 78 -10.37 -10.78 -3.12
N ILE A 79 -10.08 -11.24 -1.90
CA ILE A 79 -9.39 -12.53 -1.70
C ILE A 79 -10.22 -13.68 -2.27
N LYS A 80 -11.54 -13.71 -1.99
CA LYS A 80 -12.44 -14.75 -2.53
C LYS A 80 -12.50 -14.70 -4.05
N GLU A 81 -12.55 -13.52 -4.65
CA GLU A 81 -12.50 -13.32 -6.11
C GLU A 81 -11.24 -13.99 -6.69
N ILE A 82 -10.05 -13.70 -6.17
CA ILE A 82 -8.79 -14.32 -6.64
C ILE A 82 -8.81 -15.84 -6.41
N MET A 83 -9.21 -16.28 -5.22
CA MET A 83 -9.25 -17.70 -4.88
C MET A 83 -10.20 -18.49 -5.79
N ASN A 84 -11.20 -17.85 -6.40
CA ASN A 84 -12.16 -18.48 -7.30
C ASN A 84 -11.75 -18.49 -8.77
N LEU A 85 -10.60 -17.92 -9.13
CA LEU A 85 -10.05 -18.04 -10.47
C LEU A 85 -9.90 -19.52 -10.88
N THR A 86 -10.42 -19.86 -12.07
CA THR A 86 -10.41 -21.23 -12.61
C THR A 86 -8.99 -21.75 -12.77
N CYS A 87 -8.08 -20.90 -13.24
CA CYS A 87 -6.70 -21.24 -13.55
C CYS A 87 -5.70 -20.55 -12.61
N LEU A 88 -5.74 -20.88 -11.32
CA LEU A 88 -4.73 -20.40 -10.38
C LEU A 88 -3.35 -21.07 -10.63
N PRO A 89 -2.24 -20.30 -10.58
CA PRO A 89 -0.89 -20.83 -10.53
C PRO A 89 -0.69 -21.84 -9.39
N PRO A 90 0.20 -22.84 -9.52
CA PRO A 90 0.41 -23.87 -8.49
C PRO A 90 0.71 -23.33 -7.08
N ARG A 91 1.52 -22.27 -6.99
CA ARG A 91 1.85 -21.61 -5.70
C ARG A 91 0.62 -21.00 -5.04
N LEU A 92 -0.22 -20.29 -5.80
CA LEU A 92 -1.49 -19.74 -5.30
C LEU A 92 -2.51 -20.85 -4.96
N LYS A 93 -2.56 -21.94 -5.73
CA LYS A 93 -3.36 -23.13 -5.37
C LYS A 93 -2.95 -23.71 -4.01
N ARG A 94 -1.66 -23.73 -3.69
CA ARG A 94 -1.17 -24.18 -2.38
C ARG A 94 -1.68 -23.29 -1.26
N TYR A 95 -1.56 -21.97 -1.40
CA TYR A 95 -2.07 -21.03 -0.39
C TYR A 95 -3.58 -21.08 -0.25
N LYS A 96 -4.31 -21.28 -1.36
CA LYS A 96 -5.76 -21.49 -1.32
C LYS A 96 -6.14 -22.66 -0.42
N LYS A 97 -5.40 -23.78 -0.49
CA LYS A 97 -5.61 -24.95 0.38
C LYS A 97 -5.26 -24.68 1.84
N MET A 98 -4.35 -23.74 2.12
CA MET A 98 -3.97 -23.34 3.48
C MET A 98 -4.97 -22.38 4.13
N GLY A 99 -5.94 -21.87 3.36
CA GLY A 99 -7.01 -21.00 3.83
C GLY A 99 -6.80 -19.52 3.51
N THR A 100 -7.89 -18.76 3.61
CA THR A 100 -8.00 -17.34 3.23
C THR A 100 -6.97 -16.46 3.92
N LEU A 101 -6.71 -16.69 5.22
CA LEU A 101 -5.76 -15.90 5.99
C LEU A 101 -4.35 -16.01 5.43
N ARG A 102 -3.87 -17.23 5.16
CA ARG A 102 -2.53 -17.43 4.60
C ARG A 102 -2.43 -16.91 3.17
N PHE A 103 -3.50 -17.03 2.38
CA PHE A 103 -3.55 -16.45 1.03
C PHE A 103 -3.42 -14.93 1.08
N LYS A 104 -4.13 -14.28 1.99
CA LYS A 104 -4.06 -12.83 2.20
C LYS A 104 -2.67 -12.37 2.64
N GLN A 105 -2.02 -13.12 3.54
CA GLN A 105 -0.65 -12.86 3.95
C GLN A 105 0.32 -12.92 2.76
N GLU A 106 0.19 -13.90 1.87
CA GLU A 106 1.04 -13.97 0.66
C GLU A 106 0.88 -12.70 -0.21
N LEU A 107 -0.34 -12.20 -0.39
CA LEU A 107 -0.57 -10.94 -1.12
C LEU A 107 0.14 -9.77 -0.43
N ILE A 108 -0.03 -9.61 0.88
CA ILE A 108 0.61 -8.55 1.66
C ILE A 108 2.14 -8.64 1.56
N GLU A 109 2.70 -9.82 1.76
CA GLU A 109 4.15 -10.09 1.63
C GLU A 109 4.65 -9.67 0.25
N ASN A 110 3.89 -9.94 -0.82
CA ASN A 110 4.27 -9.54 -2.18
C ASN A 110 4.18 -8.02 -2.43
N PHE A 111 3.25 -7.31 -1.77
CA PHE A 111 3.19 -5.84 -1.82
C PHE A 111 4.41 -5.22 -1.16
N GLN A 112 4.77 -5.71 0.02
CA GLN A 112 5.93 -5.25 0.76
C GLN A 112 7.25 -5.53 0.03
N LEU A 113 7.31 -6.61 -0.74
CA LEU A 113 8.48 -6.97 -1.55
C LEU A 113 8.56 -6.20 -2.88
N GLY A 114 7.56 -5.39 -3.23
CA GLY A 114 7.55 -4.66 -4.50
C GLY A 114 7.27 -5.56 -5.73
N ASN A 115 6.61 -6.70 -5.55
CA ASN A 115 6.29 -7.62 -6.66
C ASN A 115 5.06 -7.18 -7.47
N PHE A 116 4.47 -6.04 -7.13
CA PHE A 116 3.36 -5.42 -7.84
C PHE A 116 3.82 -4.15 -8.51
N CYS A 117 3.41 -3.96 -9.77
CA CYS A 117 3.73 -2.76 -10.54
C CYS A 117 2.42 -2.04 -10.90
N SER A 118 2.40 -0.71 -10.79
CA SER A 118 1.33 0.09 -11.39
C SER A 118 1.48 0.09 -12.91
N GLU A 119 0.41 -0.23 -13.64
CA GLU A 119 0.36 -0.14 -15.10
C GLU A 119 -0.34 1.17 -15.55
N GLY A 120 -0.62 2.09 -14.62
CA GLY A 120 -1.40 3.32 -14.87
C GLY A 120 -2.91 3.06 -14.88
N GLU A 121 -3.72 4.13 -14.96
CA GLU A 121 -5.20 4.05 -15.00
C GLU A 121 -5.83 3.19 -13.90
N ASN A 122 -5.27 3.24 -12.69
CA ASN A 122 -5.69 2.40 -11.56
C ASN A 122 -5.45 0.89 -11.74
N LYS A 123 -4.59 0.47 -12.68
CA LYS A 123 -4.27 -0.95 -12.93
C LYS A 123 -2.99 -1.35 -12.23
N ILE A 124 -2.99 -2.57 -11.69
CA ILE A 124 -1.88 -3.14 -10.92
C ILE A 124 -1.58 -4.54 -11.45
N LEU A 125 -0.33 -4.81 -11.79
CA LEU A 125 0.13 -6.11 -12.25
C LEU A 125 0.88 -6.85 -11.15
N TRP A 126 0.41 -8.06 -10.81
CA TRP A 126 1.22 -9.04 -10.09
C TRP A 126 2.16 -9.76 -11.04
N THR A 127 3.38 -9.27 -11.15
CA THR A 127 4.35 -9.71 -12.17
C THR A 127 4.63 -11.20 -12.12
N ALA A 128 4.80 -11.77 -10.93
CA ALA A 128 5.12 -13.19 -10.72
C ALA A 128 4.07 -14.17 -11.28
N TYR A 129 2.81 -13.73 -11.41
CA TYR A 129 1.70 -14.59 -11.84
C TYR A 129 0.95 -14.06 -13.05
N ASN A 130 1.34 -12.89 -13.59
CA ASN A 130 0.63 -12.18 -14.65
C ASN A 130 -0.87 -12.01 -14.35
N ILE A 131 -1.19 -11.66 -13.10
CA ILE A 131 -2.56 -11.38 -12.66
C ILE A 131 -2.72 -9.87 -12.55
N ARG A 132 -3.77 -9.32 -13.18
CA ARG A 132 -4.07 -7.89 -13.13
C ARG A 132 -5.22 -7.58 -12.20
N PHE A 133 -5.07 -6.47 -11.50
CA PHE A 133 -6.06 -5.90 -10.59
C PHE A 133 -6.37 -4.47 -10.98
N GLN A 134 -7.52 -4.00 -10.54
CA GLN A 134 -7.91 -2.60 -10.66
C GLN A 134 -8.21 -2.04 -9.27
N LEU A 135 -7.67 -0.86 -8.97
CA LEU A 135 -8.05 -0.06 -7.81
C LEU A 135 -9.32 0.72 -8.15
N ASN A 136 -10.39 0.50 -7.39
CA ASN A 136 -11.66 1.17 -7.59
C ASN A 136 -12.22 1.67 -6.26
N ASN A 137 -12.44 2.98 -6.16
CA ASN A 137 -12.91 3.66 -4.93
C ASN A 137 -12.22 3.09 -3.68
N ASP A 138 -10.89 3.10 -3.72
CA ASP A 138 -9.99 2.69 -2.63
C ASP A 138 -9.92 1.20 -2.30
N SER A 139 -10.58 0.33 -3.08
CA SER A 139 -10.51 -1.13 -2.90
C SER A 139 -10.02 -1.85 -4.16
N MET A 140 -9.25 -2.94 -3.99
CA MET A 140 -8.84 -3.75 -5.13
C MET A 140 -9.97 -4.66 -5.63
N ARG A 141 -10.02 -4.81 -6.96
CA ARG A 141 -10.87 -5.74 -7.71
C ARG A 141 -10.03 -6.50 -8.71
N LEU A 142 -10.44 -7.73 -9.05
CA LEU A 142 -9.90 -8.38 -10.24
C LEU A 142 -10.25 -7.54 -11.47
N GLU A 143 -9.27 -7.28 -12.32
CA GLU A 143 -9.58 -6.77 -13.65
C GLU A 143 -10.36 -7.87 -14.39
N ASN A 144 -11.49 -7.53 -15.02
CA ASN A 144 -12.30 -8.49 -15.76
C ASN A 144 -11.44 -9.09 -16.87
N LEU A 145 -10.87 -10.27 -16.61
CA LEU A 145 -10.29 -11.12 -17.63
C LEU A 145 -11.47 -11.53 -18.53
N LYS A 146 -11.62 -10.87 -19.67
CA LYS A 146 -12.28 -11.48 -20.81
C LYS A 146 -11.44 -12.71 -21.18
N LEU A 147 -11.76 -13.84 -20.54
CA LEU A 147 -11.41 -15.16 -21.05
C LEU A 147 -12.25 -15.45 -22.29
#